data_AF-Q0KJP7-F1
#
_entry.id   AF-Q0KJP7-F1
#
_cell.length_a   1.000
_cell.length_b   1.000
_cell.length_c   1.000
_cell.angle_alpha   90.00
_cell.angle_beta   90.00
_cell.angle_gamma   90.00
#
_symmetry.space_group_name_H-M   'P 1'
#
loop_
_entity.id
_entity.type
_entity.pdbx_description
1 polymer ?
#
loop_
_entity_poly.entity_id
_entity_poly.type
_entity_poly.pdbx_seq_one_letter_code
_entity_poly.pdbx_strand_id
1 'polypeptide(L)'
;MRPGRNAAYIFSTLLAVLALCPARAEAAPDILISDVGQIDADGRLCVELRILNGDEQAQIVTLPDRIEARIETHGESRSVWLERAPGTGASLSVPAAGFAPASYRARLAPSADFDHAILSIPAWSGRGVAIALRPSSETTGPVAMETAAMAEAPQMPQAAPSPADRSVGNSFLSNLSAYEPIYAVYGPGTDSEARIQISFKYQLFGSRQADGLPHSWRDGLHFAYTQRMFWDVSAKSSPFRNIDFQPELFYLTPSATLASGVALSAQAGLRHESNGRDGPDSRSFNTFYIAPMAAFPLGGNYRLTVAPRLSLFIGDKSDNPDIARYRGNGALFVELGDPAGLRLSANGRLNLDSGKGAVAADLSYPLPRLLGGGPDFYLFAQSFAGYGENLLDYDRKVRRVRVGVALVR
;
A
#
# COMPACT_ATOMS: atom_id res chain seq x y z
N MET A 1 31.27 48.50 47.87
CA MET A 1 29.87 48.93 47.68
C MET A 1 29.20 48.03 46.63
N ARG A 2 28.12 47.33 47.02
CA ARG A 2 27.04 46.83 46.12
C ARG A 2 26.13 48.02 45.73
N PRO A 3 25.09 47.93 44.85
CA PRO A 3 24.36 46.75 44.29
C PRO A 3 24.13 46.87 42.75
N GLY A 4 23.39 46.03 42.00
CA GLY A 4 22.49 44.88 42.21
C GLY A 4 22.13 44.29 40.82
N ARG A 5 22.12 42.96 40.64
CA ARG A 5 21.02 41.99 40.85
C ARG A 5 19.91 42.05 39.78
N ASN A 6 19.78 40.96 39.00
CA ASN A 6 18.53 40.33 38.53
C ASN A 6 18.90 38.91 38.05
N ALA A 7 18.74 37.88 38.89
CA ALA A 7 17.52 37.15 39.21
C ALA A 7 17.46 35.85 38.38
N ALA A 8 18.09 34.81 38.92
CA ALA A 8 17.89 33.42 38.55
C ALA A 8 16.52 32.97 39.07
N TYR A 9 15.71 32.37 38.20
CA TYR A 9 14.57 31.56 38.60
C TYR A 9 14.71 30.18 37.95
N ILE A 10 15.10 29.22 38.80
CA ILE A 10 14.98 27.79 38.58
C ILE A 10 13.48 27.48 38.73
N PHE A 11 12.81 27.13 37.63
CA PHE A 11 11.48 26.52 37.69
C PHE A 11 11.64 25.00 37.60
N SER A 12 11.88 24.40 38.76
CA SER A 12 11.66 22.98 39.00
C SER A 12 10.21 22.81 39.47
N THR A 13 9.28 22.68 38.53
CA THR A 13 7.91 22.26 38.82
C THR A 13 7.85 20.75 38.83
N LEU A 14 7.80 20.21 40.04
CA LEU A 14 7.50 18.84 40.40
C LEU A 14 6.11 18.46 39.85
N LEU A 15 6.05 17.71 38.75
CA LEU A 15 4.80 17.07 38.32
C LEU A 15 4.66 15.74 39.08
N ALA A 16 4.11 15.81 40.28
CA ALA A 16 3.62 14.62 40.98
C ALA A 16 2.37 14.12 40.24
N VAL A 17 2.57 13.24 39.25
CA VAL A 17 1.48 12.44 38.70
C VAL A 17 1.13 11.42 39.78
N LEU A 18 0.06 11.70 40.53
CA LEU A 18 -0.72 10.68 41.20
C LEU A 18 -1.13 9.68 40.12
N ALA A 19 -0.40 8.57 40.02
CA ALA A 19 -0.88 7.37 39.37
C ALA A 19 -2.05 6.84 40.21
N LEU A 20 -3.23 7.44 40.04
CA LEU A 20 -4.46 6.68 40.21
C LEU A 20 -4.38 5.57 39.16
N CYS A 21 -3.91 4.40 39.58
CA CYS A 21 -4.25 3.18 38.86
C CYS A 21 -5.76 3.22 38.70
N PRO A 22 -6.33 3.25 37.48
CA PRO A 22 -7.70 2.83 37.36
C PRO A 22 -7.68 1.40 37.89
N ALA A 23 -8.47 1.11 38.93
CA ALA A 23 -8.89 -0.25 39.14
C ALA A 23 -9.49 -0.67 37.79
N ARG A 24 -8.75 -1.50 37.05
CA ARG A 24 -9.20 -2.03 35.78
C ARG A 24 -10.46 -2.81 36.17
N ALA A 25 -11.62 -2.30 35.78
CA ALA A 25 -12.84 -3.08 35.88
C ALA A 25 -12.56 -4.33 35.05
N GLU A 26 -12.53 -5.49 35.71
CA GLU A 26 -12.41 -6.79 35.05
C GLU A 26 -13.45 -6.81 33.93
N ALA A 27 -13.00 -6.93 32.68
CA ALA A 27 -13.92 -6.85 31.56
C ALA A 27 -14.74 -8.13 31.58
N ALA A 28 -16.08 -7.99 31.55
CA ALA A 28 -16.95 -9.15 31.52
C ALA A 28 -16.62 -10.00 30.27
N PRO A 29 -16.53 -11.33 30.39
CA PRO A 29 -16.15 -12.18 29.28
C PRO A 29 -17.22 -12.17 28.18
N ASP A 30 -16.76 -12.19 26.93
CA ASP A 30 -17.64 -12.19 25.77
C ASP A 30 -18.17 -13.61 25.51
N ILE A 31 -19.49 -13.80 25.53
CA ILE A 31 -20.15 -15.09 25.25
C ILE A 31 -20.73 -15.04 23.84
N LEU A 32 -20.22 -15.92 22.96
CA LEU A 32 -20.63 -16.02 21.57
C LEU A 32 -21.31 -17.35 21.28
N ILE A 33 -22.29 -17.34 20.39
CA ILE A 33 -22.88 -18.54 19.81
C ILE A 33 -21.95 -19.02 18.70
N SER A 34 -21.40 -20.23 18.84
CA SER A 34 -20.47 -20.80 17.87
C SER A 34 -21.11 -21.75 16.88
N ASP A 35 -22.17 -22.47 17.27
CA ASP A 35 -22.90 -23.37 16.38
C ASP A 35 -24.34 -23.60 16.86
N VAL A 36 -25.28 -23.70 15.92
CA VAL A 36 -26.70 -23.99 16.18
C VAL A 36 -27.25 -24.80 15.02
N GLY A 37 -27.68 -26.04 15.30
CA GLY A 37 -28.24 -26.87 14.24
C GLY A 37 -28.23 -28.36 14.48
N GLN A 38 -27.40 -28.85 15.40
CA GLN A 38 -27.38 -30.26 15.74
C GLN A 38 -28.62 -30.62 16.58
N ILE A 39 -29.33 -31.67 16.18
CA ILE A 39 -30.40 -32.26 17.00
C ILE A 39 -29.81 -33.43 17.79
N ASP A 40 -29.93 -33.38 19.13
CA ASP A 40 -29.51 -34.47 19.99
C ASP A 40 -30.43 -35.69 19.86
N ALA A 41 -30.02 -36.82 20.44
CA ALA A 41 -30.80 -38.06 20.41
C ALA A 41 -32.19 -37.93 21.08
N ASP A 42 -32.39 -36.90 21.92
CA ASP A 42 -33.67 -36.59 22.57
C ASP A 42 -34.55 -35.63 21.73
N GLY A 43 -34.14 -35.31 20.50
CA GLY A 43 -34.87 -34.42 19.60
C GLY A 43 -34.77 -32.94 19.96
N ARG A 44 -33.77 -32.55 20.76
CA ARG A 44 -33.56 -31.15 21.18
C ARG A 44 -32.48 -30.49 20.33
N LEU A 45 -32.67 -29.21 20.04
CA LEU A 45 -31.69 -28.38 19.36
C LEU A 45 -30.53 -28.07 20.29
N CYS A 46 -29.32 -28.45 19.90
CA CYS A 46 -28.09 -28.06 20.57
C CYS A 46 -27.64 -26.66 20.12
N VAL A 47 -27.25 -25.85 21.10
CA VAL A 47 -26.68 -24.51 20.93
C VAL A 47 -25.31 -24.53 21.61
N GLU A 48 -24.26 -24.45 20.80
CA GLU A 48 -22.88 -24.42 21.27
C GLU A 48 -22.41 -22.97 21.43
N LEU A 49 -21.77 -22.69 22.57
CA LEU A 49 -21.26 -21.39 22.93
C LEU A 49 -19.73 -21.42 23.11
N ARG A 50 -19.13 -20.26 22.93
CA ARG A 50 -17.72 -19.98 23.24
C ARG A 50 -17.64 -18.74 24.13
N ILE A 51 -17.07 -18.93 25.31
CA ILE A 51 -16.82 -17.87 26.28
C ILE A 51 -15.36 -17.44 26.09
N LEU A 52 -15.15 -16.18 25.72
CA LEU A 52 -13.84 -15.60 25.44
C LEU A 52 -13.38 -14.74 26.62
N ASN A 53 -12.16 -14.97 27.08
CA ASN A 53 -11.52 -14.15 28.10
C ASN A 53 -10.37 -13.37 27.46
N GLY A 54 -10.56 -12.06 27.30
CA GLY A 54 -9.54 -11.15 26.77
C GLY A 54 -8.56 -10.62 27.82
N ASP A 55 -8.77 -10.94 29.09
CA ASP A 55 -7.92 -10.47 30.19
C ASP A 55 -6.70 -11.37 30.42
N GLU A 56 -5.70 -10.79 31.10
CA GLU A 56 -4.42 -11.44 31.42
C GLU A 56 -4.51 -12.41 32.60
N GLN A 57 -5.67 -12.52 33.25
CA GLN A 57 -5.94 -13.45 34.34
C GLN A 57 -7.10 -14.39 33.99
N ALA A 58 -7.09 -15.59 34.57
CA ALA A 58 -8.17 -16.53 34.39
C ALA A 58 -9.45 -16.02 35.08
N GLN A 59 -10.58 -16.10 34.38
CA GLN A 59 -11.87 -15.65 34.87
C GLN A 59 -12.79 -16.84 35.18
N ILE A 60 -13.66 -16.71 36.17
CA ILE A 60 -14.71 -17.70 36.46
C ILE A 60 -16.05 -17.16 35.99
N VAL A 61 -16.70 -17.87 35.08
CA VAL A 61 -17.99 -17.47 34.49
C VAL A 61 -19.09 -18.39 34.99
N THR A 62 -20.11 -17.81 35.60
CA THR A 62 -21.28 -18.54 36.09
C THR A 62 -22.38 -18.57 35.02
N LEU A 63 -22.79 -19.78 34.65
CA LEU A 63 -23.81 -20.03 33.64
C LEU A 63 -25.13 -20.45 34.31
N PRO A 64 -26.26 -19.78 34.00
CA PRO A 64 -27.57 -20.13 34.56
C PRO A 64 -28.07 -21.47 34.00
N ASP A 65 -28.90 -22.18 34.77
CA ASP A 65 -29.49 -23.46 34.34
C ASP A 65 -30.42 -23.29 33.13
N ARG A 66 -31.05 -22.12 33.03
CA ARG A 66 -31.93 -21.74 31.93
C ARG A 66 -31.69 -20.30 31.50
N ILE A 67 -31.80 -20.05 30.20
CA ILE A 67 -31.70 -18.71 29.63
C ILE A 67 -32.68 -18.54 28.46
N GLU A 68 -33.21 -17.33 28.31
CA GLU A 68 -34.12 -16.99 27.22
C GLU A 68 -33.32 -16.71 25.94
N ALA A 69 -33.71 -17.37 24.86
CA ALA A 69 -33.25 -17.09 23.51
C ALA A 69 -34.43 -16.64 22.64
N ARG A 70 -34.13 -15.94 21.55
CA ARG A 70 -35.10 -15.49 20.56
C ARG A 70 -34.75 -16.09 19.21
N ILE A 71 -35.73 -16.75 18.59
CA ILE A 71 -35.65 -17.25 17.22
C ILE A 71 -36.46 -16.32 16.32
N GLU A 72 -35.85 -15.83 15.25
CA GLU A 72 -36.49 -14.98 14.25
C GLU A 72 -36.54 -15.69 12.90
N THR A 73 -37.74 -15.83 12.34
CA THR A 73 -37.99 -16.48 11.04
C THR A 73 -38.92 -15.60 10.21
N HIS A 74 -38.50 -15.17 9.03
CA HIS A 74 -39.30 -14.31 8.12
C HIS A 74 -39.92 -13.05 8.79
N GLY A 75 -39.24 -12.46 9.78
CA GLY A 75 -39.70 -11.28 10.51
C GLY A 75 -40.64 -11.54 11.69
N GLU A 76 -40.98 -12.81 11.97
CA GLU A 76 -41.63 -13.21 13.21
C GLU A 76 -40.58 -13.62 14.26
N SER A 77 -40.66 -13.04 15.46
CA SER A 77 -39.78 -13.34 16.58
C SER A 77 -40.51 -14.15 17.65
N ARG A 78 -39.93 -15.28 18.07
CA ARG A 78 -40.46 -16.15 19.13
C ARG A 78 -39.41 -16.38 20.21
N SER A 79 -39.83 -16.32 21.48
CA SER A 79 -38.96 -16.65 22.62
C SER A 79 -38.96 -18.16 22.89
N VAL A 80 -37.78 -18.70 23.18
CA VAL A 80 -37.52 -20.10 23.50
C VAL A 80 -36.58 -20.18 24.71
N TRP A 81 -36.82 -21.16 25.58
CA TRP A 81 -35.94 -21.43 26.72
C TRP A 81 -34.85 -22.42 26.34
N LEU A 82 -33.59 -22.02 26.56
CA LEU A 82 -32.42 -22.87 26.49
C LEU A 82 -32.12 -23.44 27.89
N GLU A 83 -31.90 -24.74 27.99
CA GLU A 83 -31.47 -25.42 29.22
C GLU A 83 -30.00 -25.82 29.11
N ARG A 84 -29.19 -25.63 30.16
CA ARG A 84 -27.78 -26.01 30.15
C ARG A 84 -27.63 -27.52 29.96
N ALA A 85 -26.73 -27.94 29.07
CA ALA A 85 -26.52 -29.35 28.79
C ALA A 85 -25.86 -30.08 29.99
N PRO A 86 -26.13 -31.38 30.21
CA PRO A 86 -25.63 -32.13 31.37
C PRO A 86 -24.09 -32.18 31.50
N GLY A 87 -23.36 -31.94 30.42
CA GLY A 87 -21.89 -31.89 30.40
C GLY A 87 -21.28 -30.50 30.60
N THR A 88 -22.10 -29.44 30.73
CA THR A 88 -21.62 -28.07 30.94
C THR A 88 -21.77 -27.67 32.41
N GLY A 89 -20.64 -27.39 33.07
CA GLY A 89 -20.59 -26.96 34.46
C GLY A 89 -21.27 -25.61 34.69
N ALA A 90 -21.84 -25.41 35.89
CA ALA A 90 -22.47 -24.13 36.27
C ALA A 90 -21.46 -22.99 36.45
N SER A 91 -20.20 -23.31 36.73
CA SER A 91 -19.09 -22.36 36.78
C SER A 91 -17.95 -22.89 35.92
N LEU A 92 -17.53 -22.09 34.95
CA LEU A 92 -16.45 -22.43 34.03
C LEU A 92 -15.25 -21.52 34.29
N SER A 93 -14.07 -22.11 34.47
CA SER A 93 -12.82 -21.35 34.51
C SER A 93 -12.30 -21.16 33.08
N VAL A 94 -12.17 -19.91 32.66
CA VAL A 94 -11.66 -19.51 31.35
C VAL A 94 -10.24 -18.99 31.53
N PRO A 95 -9.22 -19.65 30.94
CA PRO A 95 -7.83 -19.23 31.12
C PRO A 95 -7.59 -17.83 30.55
N ALA A 96 -6.54 -17.16 31.04
CA ALA A 96 -6.10 -15.85 30.54
C ALA A 96 -5.85 -15.89 29.02
N ALA A 97 -6.33 -14.88 28.30
CA ALA A 97 -6.27 -14.80 26.83
C ALA A 97 -6.78 -16.07 26.11
N GLY A 98 -7.76 -16.77 26.70
CA GLY A 98 -8.24 -18.07 26.24
C GLY A 98 -9.76 -18.16 26.09
N PHE A 99 -10.26 -19.38 25.90
CA PHE A 99 -11.69 -19.63 25.74
C PHE A 99 -12.14 -20.92 26.41
N ALA A 100 -13.45 -21.00 26.73
CA ALA A 100 -14.09 -22.21 27.23
C ALA A 100 -15.38 -22.54 26.45
N PRO A 101 -15.65 -23.82 26.18
CA PRO A 101 -16.89 -24.26 25.55
C PRO A 101 -18.03 -24.34 26.57
N ALA A 102 -19.26 -24.07 26.14
CA ALA A 102 -20.47 -24.31 26.91
C ALA A 102 -21.62 -24.71 25.97
N SER A 103 -22.46 -25.65 26.40
CA SER A 103 -23.53 -26.19 25.55
C SER A 103 -24.89 -26.03 26.22
N TYR A 104 -25.87 -25.60 25.44
CA TYR A 104 -27.27 -25.50 25.83
C TYR A 104 -28.15 -26.29 24.87
N ARG A 105 -29.37 -26.63 25.31
CA ARG A 105 -30.33 -27.39 24.52
C ARG A 105 -31.74 -26.82 24.63
N ALA A 106 -32.46 -26.79 23.52
CA ALA A 106 -33.83 -26.27 23.45
C ALA A 106 -34.80 -27.31 22.89
N ARG A 107 -36.04 -27.34 23.40
CA ARG A 107 -37.11 -28.06 22.72
C ARG A 107 -37.74 -27.16 21.67
N LEU A 108 -37.74 -27.61 20.42
CA LEU A 108 -38.44 -26.94 19.34
C LEU A 108 -39.84 -27.54 19.18
N ALA A 109 -40.80 -26.72 18.74
CA ALA A 109 -42.14 -27.20 18.43
C ALA A 109 -42.11 -28.06 17.14
N PRO A 110 -42.77 -29.23 17.08
CA PRO A 110 -42.63 -30.18 15.97
C PRO A 110 -43.09 -29.68 14.59
N SER A 111 -43.83 -28.57 14.53
CA SER A 111 -44.50 -28.08 13.32
C SER A 111 -43.96 -26.75 12.79
N ALA A 112 -42.81 -26.28 13.30
CA ALA A 112 -42.24 -25.01 12.91
C ALA A 112 -41.03 -25.23 12.00
N ASP A 113 -41.04 -24.56 10.85
CA ASP A 113 -39.92 -24.50 9.92
C ASP A 113 -38.88 -23.53 10.50
N PHE A 114 -37.71 -24.08 10.85
CA PHE A 114 -36.60 -23.32 11.43
C PHE A 114 -35.39 -23.28 10.50
N ASP A 115 -35.54 -23.76 9.26
CA ASP A 115 -34.46 -23.68 8.29
C ASP A 115 -34.18 -22.20 7.98
N HIS A 116 -32.91 -21.80 8.12
CA HIS A 116 -32.46 -20.40 8.04
C HIS A 116 -33.00 -19.41 9.09
N ALA A 117 -33.64 -19.88 10.17
CA ALA A 117 -34.05 -19.01 11.27
C ALA A 117 -32.85 -18.46 12.04
N ILE A 118 -32.92 -17.25 12.61
CA ILE A 118 -31.81 -16.65 13.37
C ILE A 118 -32.06 -16.82 14.87
N LEU A 119 -31.15 -17.48 15.58
CA LEU A 119 -31.19 -17.62 17.04
C LEU A 119 -30.25 -16.60 17.70
N SER A 120 -30.77 -15.83 18.65
CA SER A 120 -30.02 -14.87 19.47
C SER A 120 -30.29 -15.08 20.96
N ILE A 121 -29.34 -14.70 21.83
CA ILE A 121 -29.48 -14.77 23.30
C ILE A 121 -29.27 -13.36 23.88
N PRO A 122 -30.33 -12.54 23.96
CA PRO A 122 -30.21 -11.11 24.26
C PRO A 122 -29.51 -10.78 25.58
N ALA A 123 -29.57 -11.67 26.57
CA ALA A 123 -28.93 -11.46 27.87
C ALA A 123 -27.39 -11.57 27.83
N TRP A 124 -26.82 -12.11 26.76
CA TRP A 124 -25.37 -12.26 26.59
C TRP A 124 -24.83 -11.53 25.36
N SER A 125 -25.54 -11.60 24.24
CA SER A 125 -25.16 -10.84 23.05
C SER A 125 -26.37 -10.51 22.19
N GLY A 126 -26.35 -9.34 21.56
CA GLY A 126 -27.37 -8.93 20.58
C GLY A 126 -27.17 -9.54 19.18
N ARG A 127 -26.18 -10.43 18.99
CA ARG A 127 -25.84 -11.04 17.70
C ARG A 127 -26.52 -12.40 17.58
N GLY A 128 -27.24 -12.61 16.47
CA GLY A 128 -27.89 -13.88 16.17
C GLY A 128 -27.10 -14.73 15.17
N VAL A 129 -27.27 -16.04 15.22
CA VAL A 129 -26.67 -17.02 14.31
C VAL A 129 -27.78 -17.82 13.61
N ALA A 130 -27.62 -18.07 12.31
CA ALA A 130 -28.59 -18.86 11.55
C ALA A 130 -28.58 -20.33 11.99
N ILE A 131 -29.77 -20.90 12.18
CA ILE A 131 -30.00 -22.31 12.47
C ILE A 131 -29.89 -23.08 11.15
N ALA A 132 -29.05 -24.11 11.15
CA ALA A 132 -28.95 -25.07 10.05
C ALA A 132 -29.18 -26.49 10.59
N LEU A 133 -30.42 -26.98 10.51
CA LEU A 133 -30.81 -28.26 11.12
C LEU A 133 -30.05 -29.42 10.48
N ARG A 134 -29.35 -30.22 11.29
CA ARG A 134 -28.62 -31.42 10.86
C ARG A 134 -29.03 -32.61 11.74
N PRO A 135 -29.58 -33.69 11.14
CA PRO A 135 -29.82 -34.92 11.90
C PRO A 135 -28.48 -35.57 12.28
N SER A 136 -28.43 -36.13 13.48
CA SER A 136 -27.28 -36.88 13.99
C SER A 136 -26.99 -38.07 13.07
N SER A 137 -25.84 -38.07 12.40
CA SER A 137 -25.43 -39.14 11.48
C SER A 137 -24.52 -40.14 12.18
N GLU A 138 -24.98 -41.39 12.33
CA GLU A 138 -24.12 -42.54 12.62
C GLU A 138 -23.61 -43.17 11.30
N THR A 139 -22.28 -43.28 11.20
CA THR A 139 -21.42 -44.30 10.55
C THR A 139 -21.80 -44.99 9.21
N THR A 140 -21.00 -44.67 8.17
CA THR A 140 -20.36 -45.50 7.10
C THR A 140 -21.12 -46.59 6.32
N GLY A 141 -21.19 -46.42 4.99
CA GLY A 141 -21.40 -47.47 3.96
C GLY A 141 -21.14 -46.93 2.54
N PRO A 142 -20.68 -47.74 1.55
CA PRO A 142 -19.97 -47.25 0.37
C PRO A 142 -20.89 -46.71 -0.74
N VAL A 143 -20.31 -45.77 -1.49
CA VAL A 143 -20.90 -44.88 -2.49
C VAL A 143 -21.44 -45.62 -3.72
N ALA A 144 -22.72 -45.41 -4.03
CA ALA A 144 -23.26 -45.59 -5.37
C ALA A 144 -23.07 -44.28 -6.14
N MET A 145 -22.32 -44.35 -7.26
CA MET A 145 -22.18 -43.27 -8.22
C MET A 145 -23.53 -43.02 -8.89
N GLU A 146 -24.28 -42.07 -8.35
CA GLU A 146 -25.28 -41.34 -9.10
C GLU A 146 -24.64 -40.02 -9.51
N THR A 147 -24.64 -39.74 -10.81
CA THR A 147 -24.12 -38.52 -11.44
C THR A 147 -24.86 -37.31 -10.87
N ALA A 148 -24.37 -36.81 -9.74
CA ALA A 148 -24.71 -35.50 -9.23
C ALA A 148 -24.19 -34.48 -10.23
N ALA A 149 -25.11 -33.75 -10.85
CA ALA A 149 -24.81 -32.44 -11.40
C ALA A 149 -23.92 -31.71 -10.39
N MET A 150 -22.80 -31.15 -10.85
CA MET A 150 -21.82 -30.41 -10.05
C MET A 150 -22.52 -29.43 -9.10
N ALA A 151 -22.85 -29.89 -7.89
CA ALA A 151 -23.15 -29.06 -6.77
C ALA A 151 -21.80 -28.53 -6.32
N GLU A 152 -21.63 -27.20 -6.37
CA GLU A 152 -20.43 -26.55 -5.85
C GLU A 152 -20.17 -27.08 -4.44
N ALA A 153 -18.98 -27.67 -4.26
CA ALA A 153 -18.55 -28.15 -2.96
C ALA A 153 -18.69 -27.00 -1.94
N PRO A 154 -19.16 -27.26 -0.70
CA PRO A 154 -19.25 -26.22 0.32
C PRO A 154 -17.89 -25.53 0.44
N GLN A 155 -17.85 -24.24 0.08
CA GLN A 155 -16.63 -23.45 0.12
C GLN A 155 -16.11 -23.46 1.56
N MET A 156 -14.97 -24.11 1.78
CA MET A 156 -14.29 -24.02 3.06
C MET A 156 -14.09 -22.53 3.40
N PRO A 157 -14.19 -22.13 4.68
CA PRO A 157 -13.90 -20.76 5.09
C PRO A 157 -12.56 -20.32 4.51
N GLN A 158 -12.60 -19.31 3.64
CA GLN A 158 -11.38 -18.79 3.03
C GLN A 158 -10.52 -18.20 4.14
N ALA A 159 -9.26 -18.66 4.22
CA ALA A 159 -8.32 -18.14 5.20
C ALA A 159 -8.26 -16.61 5.08
N ALA A 160 -8.33 -15.90 6.21
CA ALA A 160 -8.18 -14.46 6.23
C ALA A 160 -6.83 -14.10 5.58
N PRO A 161 -6.79 -13.06 4.72
CA PRO A 161 -5.54 -12.66 4.11
C PRO A 161 -4.55 -12.21 5.19
N SER A 162 -3.26 -12.34 4.89
CA SER A 162 -2.19 -11.99 5.83
C SER A 162 -2.33 -10.53 6.28
N PRO A 163 -2.16 -10.20 7.57
CA PRO A 163 -2.09 -8.80 8.02
C PRO A 163 -0.99 -7.98 7.35
N ALA A 164 0.01 -8.64 6.75
CA ALA A 164 1.06 -8.01 5.95
C ALA A 164 0.63 -7.72 4.50
N ASP A 165 -0.46 -8.31 4.03
CA ASP A 165 -0.98 -8.11 2.68
C ASP A 165 -1.64 -6.73 2.56
N ARG A 166 -0.86 -5.77 2.09
CA ARG A 166 -1.33 -4.40 1.83
C ARG A 166 -2.20 -4.30 0.58
N SER A 167 -2.39 -5.36 -0.21
CA SER A 167 -3.31 -5.31 -1.36
C SER A 167 -4.78 -5.41 -0.92
N VAL A 168 -5.04 -6.03 0.23
CA VAL A 168 -6.38 -6.17 0.81
C VAL A 168 -6.97 -4.79 1.11
N GLY A 169 -8.16 -4.51 0.57
CA GLY A 169 -8.84 -3.21 0.73
C GLY A 169 -8.28 -2.09 -0.15
N ASN A 170 -7.24 -2.34 -0.96
CA ASN A 170 -6.64 -1.37 -1.87
C ASN A 170 -6.92 -1.75 -3.33
N SER A 171 -8.19 -1.69 -3.73
CA SER A 171 -8.68 -2.07 -5.07
C SER A 171 -8.01 -1.33 -6.23
N PHE A 172 -7.37 -0.19 -5.97
CA PHE A 172 -6.71 0.63 -6.99
C PHE A 172 -5.18 0.57 -6.96
N LEU A 173 -4.59 -0.30 -6.13
CA LEU A 173 -3.12 -0.43 -6.05
C LEU A 173 -2.51 -0.86 -7.40
N SER A 174 -3.25 -1.62 -8.21
CA SER A 174 -2.85 -2.01 -9.57
C SER A 174 -2.67 -0.84 -10.53
N ASN A 175 -3.26 0.32 -10.24
CA ASN A 175 -3.11 1.52 -11.06
C ASN A 175 -1.77 2.23 -10.78
N LEU A 176 -1.07 1.87 -9.71
CA LEU A 176 0.24 2.39 -9.35
C LEU A 176 1.33 1.58 -10.05
N SER A 177 2.22 2.27 -10.75
CA SER A 177 3.36 1.65 -11.45
C SER A 177 4.59 2.56 -11.40
N ALA A 178 5.76 2.01 -11.69
CA ALA A 178 6.98 2.80 -11.77
C ALA A 178 6.95 3.78 -12.95
N TYR A 179 7.66 4.90 -12.82
CA TYR A 179 7.69 5.95 -13.84
C TYR A 179 9.10 6.31 -14.29
N GLU A 180 9.90 6.92 -13.43
CA GLU A 180 11.35 7.11 -13.60
C GLU A 180 12.12 6.06 -12.77
N PRO A 181 13.44 5.88 -12.98
CA PRO A 181 14.25 4.98 -12.16
C PRO A 181 14.15 5.28 -10.66
N ILE A 182 14.16 4.22 -9.85
CA ILE A 182 14.18 4.27 -8.39
C ILE A 182 15.52 3.72 -7.92
N TYR A 183 16.36 4.57 -7.35
CA TYR A 183 17.75 4.23 -7.02
C TYR A 183 18.29 5.01 -5.82
N ALA A 184 19.41 4.51 -5.31
CA ALA A 184 20.31 5.20 -4.40
C ALA A 184 21.75 5.04 -4.90
N VAL A 185 22.44 6.16 -5.12
CA VAL A 185 23.82 6.19 -5.63
C VAL A 185 24.69 7.11 -4.79
N TYR A 186 25.98 6.81 -4.71
CA TYR A 186 26.97 7.59 -3.97
C TYR A 186 28.19 7.90 -4.85
N GLY A 187 28.73 9.11 -4.71
CA GLY A 187 29.95 9.57 -5.37
C GLY A 187 30.63 10.67 -4.54
N PRO A 188 31.81 10.39 -3.95
CA PRO A 188 32.46 11.30 -3.01
C PRO A 188 33.01 12.58 -3.67
N GLY A 189 33.35 13.57 -2.85
CA GLY A 189 34.09 14.76 -3.30
C GLY A 189 33.22 15.84 -3.93
N THR A 190 31.92 15.85 -3.62
CA THR A 190 30.97 16.88 -4.05
C THR A 190 30.09 17.31 -2.88
N ASP A 191 29.38 18.43 -3.00
CA ASP A 191 28.38 18.92 -2.03
C ASP A 191 27.04 18.14 -2.08
N SER A 192 26.98 16.99 -2.77
CA SER A 192 25.80 16.12 -2.89
C SER A 192 26.25 14.71 -3.25
N GLU A 193 27.00 14.11 -2.33
CA GLU A 193 27.69 12.85 -2.56
C GLU A 193 26.70 11.71 -2.82
N ALA A 194 25.64 11.62 -2.03
CA ALA A 194 24.57 10.66 -2.27
C ALA A 194 23.39 11.31 -3.02
N ARG A 195 22.77 10.53 -3.90
CA ARG A 195 21.52 10.89 -4.57
C ARG A 195 20.55 9.73 -4.50
N ILE A 196 19.34 10.01 -4.07
CA ILE A 196 18.24 9.05 -3.99
C ILE A 196 17.10 9.57 -4.86
N GLN A 197 16.48 8.68 -5.64
CA GLN A 197 15.32 9.02 -6.45
C GLN A 197 14.20 8.01 -6.19
N ILE A 198 13.00 8.53 -5.96
CA ILE A 198 11.75 7.75 -5.95
C ILE A 198 10.85 8.30 -7.04
N SER A 199 10.14 7.42 -7.74
CA SER A 199 9.24 7.82 -8.81
C SER A 199 8.16 6.80 -9.08
N PHE A 200 6.93 7.28 -9.24
CA PHE A 200 5.79 6.46 -9.62
C PHE A 200 4.83 7.25 -10.51
N LYS A 201 3.98 6.51 -11.21
CA LYS A 201 2.80 7.02 -11.89
C LYS A 201 1.57 6.23 -11.45
N TYR A 202 0.44 6.90 -11.46
CA TYR A 202 -0.86 6.39 -11.09
C TYR A 202 -1.83 6.65 -12.24
N GLN A 203 -2.41 5.59 -12.80
CA GLN A 203 -3.42 5.70 -13.86
C GLN A 203 -4.77 6.10 -13.25
N LEU A 204 -5.26 7.29 -13.59
CA LEU A 204 -6.41 7.89 -12.91
C LEU A 204 -7.72 7.13 -13.14
N PHE A 205 -7.84 6.44 -14.28
CA PHE A 205 -9.04 5.71 -14.68
C PHE A 205 -8.74 4.23 -15.01
N GLY A 206 -7.73 3.63 -14.37
CA GLY A 206 -7.28 2.26 -14.65
C GLY A 206 -8.30 1.15 -14.37
N SER A 207 -9.27 1.39 -13.46
CA SER A 207 -10.32 0.40 -13.16
C SER A 207 -11.19 0.09 -14.37
N ARG A 208 -11.36 1.04 -15.31
CA ARG A 208 -12.15 0.84 -16.52
C ARG A 208 -11.64 -0.33 -17.36
N GLN A 209 -10.32 -0.48 -17.43
CA GLN A 209 -9.69 -1.57 -18.17
C GLN A 209 -9.88 -2.90 -17.44
N ALA A 210 -9.79 -2.89 -16.11
CA ALA A 210 -10.07 -4.08 -15.28
C ALA A 210 -11.53 -4.54 -15.40
N ASP A 211 -12.46 -3.58 -15.53
CA ASP A 211 -13.90 -3.82 -15.72
C ASP A 211 -14.27 -4.23 -17.16
N GLY A 212 -13.28 -4.36 -18.05
CA GLY A 212 -13.50 -4.76 -19.45
C GLY A 212 -14.24 -3.70 -20.31
N LEU A 213 -14.26 -2.44 -19.87
CA LEU A 213 -14.91 -1.37 -20.63
C LEU A 213 -14.10 -1.04 -21.90
N PRO A 214 -14.77 -0.53 -22.96
CA PRO A 214 -14.07 -0.09 -24.16
C PRO A 214 -13.02 0.99 -23.86
N HIS A 215 -11.94 0.94 -24.64
CA HIS A 215 -10.87 1.93 -24.57
C HIS A 215 -11.42 3.35 -24.65
N SER A 216 -10.93 4.20 -23.76
CA SER A 216 -11.28 5.60 -23.68
C SER A 216 -10.02 6.46 -23.65
N TRP A 217 -10.14 7.71 -24.11
CA TRP A 217 -9.07 8.70 -23.92
C TRP A 217 -8.71 8.83 -22.43
N ARG A 218 -9.65 8.61 -21.50
CA ARG A 218 -9.40 8.67 -20.06
C ARG A 218 -8.33 7.68 -19.59
N ASP A 219 -8.14 6.57 -20.31
CA ASP A 219 -7.16 5.54 -19.96
C ASP A 219 -5.73 6.06 -20.08
N GLY A 220 -5.51 7.12 -20.88
CA GLY A 220 -4.23 7.78 -21.03
C GLY A 220 -3.88 8.77 -19.91
N LEU A 221 -4.82 9.11 -19.02
CA LEU A 221 -4.61 10.11 -17.97
C LEU A 221 -3.87 9.55 -16.75
N HIS A 222 -2.75 10.17 -16.41
CA HIS A 222 -1.88 9.74 -15.33
C HIS A 222 -1.49 10.92 -14.44
N PHE A 223 -1.47 10.67 -13.13
CA PHE A 223 -0.70 11.45 -12.19
C PHE A 223 0.67 10.78 -12.01
N ALA A 224 1.75 11.54 -11.94
CA ALA A 224 3.05 11.02 -11.56
C ALA A 224 3.71 11.91 -10.52
N TYR A 225 4.62 11.30 -9.79
CA TYR A 225 5.41 11.97 -8.78
C TYR A 225 6.83 11.45 -8.84
N THR A 226 7.79 12.36 -8.99
CA THR A 226 9.21 12.07 -8.85
C THR A 226 9.80 12.96 -7.77
N GLN A 227 10.65 12.39 -6.92
CA GLN A 227 11.38 13.15 -5.91
C GLN A 227 12.87 12.81 -5.99
N ARG A 228 13.71 13.84 -6.11
CA ARG A 228 15.17 13.71 -6.18
C ARG A 228 15.78 14.31 -4.92
N MET A 229 16.42 13.47 -4.12
CA MET A 229 17.05 13.87 -2.87
C MET A 229 18.57 13.90 -3.05
N PHE A 230 19.18 15.03 -2.75
CA PHE A 230 20.62 15.28 -2.85
C PHE A 230 21.18 15.37 -1.43
N TRP A 231 21.93 14.35 -1.04
CA TRP A 231 22.39 14.15 0.32
C TRP A 231 23.88 14.42 0.45
N ASP A 232 24.23 15.39 1.29
CA ASP A 232 25.61 15.71 1.63
C ASP A 232 26.02 14.89 2.87
N VAL A 233 26.54 13.69 2.63
CA VAL A 233 26.75 12.68 3.66
C VAL A 233 27.96 13.05 4.54
N SER A 234 29.01 13.60 3.94
CA SER A 234 30.24 14.00 4.65
C SER A 234 30.12 15.33 5.41
N ALA A 235 29.11 16.16 5.11
CA ALA A 235 28.87 17.38 5.88
C ALA A 235 28.44 17.10 7.33
N LYS A 236 28.62 18.10 8.20
CA LYS A 236 28.25 18.02 9.62
C LYS A 236 26.75 17.71 9.75
N SER A 237 26.45 16.64 10.49
CA SER A 237 25.09 16.09 10.68
C SER A 237 24.44 15.53 9.41
N SER A 238 25.22 15.33 8.34
CA SER A 238 24.80 14.69 7.08
C SER A 238 23.44 15.20 6.56
N PRO A 239 23.25 16.50 6.29
CA PRO A 239 21.97 17.04 5.86
C PRO A 239 21.69 16.74 4.39
N PHE A 240 20.40 16.66 4.02
CA PHE A 240 20.02 16.84 2.63
C PHE A 240 20.36 18.28 2.19
N ARG A 241 21.23 18.41 1.18
CA ARG A 241 21.52 19.71 0.57
C ARG A 241 20.29 20.24 -0.14
N ASN A 242 19.60 19.38 -0.88
CA ASN A 242 18.41 19.76 -1.65
C ASN A 242 17.49 18.57 -1.87
N ILE A 243 16.19 18.83 -1.95
CA ILE A 243 15.18 17.84 -2.33
C ILE A 243 14.31 18.49 -3.40
N ASP A 244 14.26 17.93 -4.60
CA ASP A 244 13.35 18.38 -5.66
C ASP A 244 12.08 17.53 -5.65
N PHE A 245 10.92 18.19 -5.64
CA PHE A 245 9.58 17.63 -5.72
C PHE A 245 9.02 17.87 -7.13
N GLN A 246 8.62 16.81 -7.83
CA GLN A 246 8.15 16.88 -9.22
C GLN A 246 6.83 16.14 -9.44
N PRO A 247 5.69 16.69 -9.00
CA PRO A 247 4.39 16.19 -9.40
C PRO A 247 4.10 16.55 -10.87
N GLU A 248 3.40 15.65 -11.55
CA GLU A 248 3.09 15.75 -12.98
C GLU A 248 1.70 15.19 -13.25
N LEU A 249 0.93 15.87 -14.10
CA LEU A 249 -0.32 15.38 -14.65
C LEU A 249 -0.16 15.31 -16.16
N PHE A 250 -0.32 14.12 -16.75
CA PHE A 250 -0.08 13.93 -18.17
C PHE A 250 -1.05 12.98 -18.83
N TYR A 251 -1.12 13.09 -20.15
CA TYR A 251 -1.74 12.13 -21.05
C TYR A 251 -0.63 11.32 -21.74
N LEU A 252 -0.75 10.00 -21.74
CA LEU A 252 0.08 9.07 -22.49
C LEU A 252 -0.77 8.35 -23.53
N THR A 253 -0.39 8.45 -24.80
CA THR A 253 -1.11 7.74 -25.87
C THR A 253 -0.89 6.23 -25.75
N PRO A 254 -1.85 5.40 -26.19
CA PRO A 254 -1.59 4.00 -26.47
C PRO A 254 -0.38 3.86 -27.41
N SER A 255 0.38 2.77 -27.24
CA SER A 255 1.50 2.49 -28.13
C SER A 255 0.98 1.91 -29.45
N ALA A 256 1.42 2.48 -30.56
CA ALA A 256 1.16 1.96 -31.90
C ALA A 256 2.42 1.27 -32.42
N THR A 257 2.35 -0.03 -32.70
CA THR A 257 3.48 -0.77 -33.29
C THR A 257 3.30 -0.89 -34.79
N LEU A 258 4.29 -0.42 -35.54
CA LEU A 258 4.34 -0.49 -37.00
C LEU A 258 4.72 -1.90 -37.47
N ALA A 259 4.46 -2.22 -38.74
CA ALA A 259 4.87 -3.49 -39.35
C ALA A 259 6.39 -3.74 -39.29
N SER A 260 7.20 -2.69 -39.18
CA SER A 260 8.66 -2.75 -38.98
C SER A 260 9.07 -3.15 -37.56
N GLY A 261 8.12 -3.31 -36.63
CA GLY A 261 8.37 -3.55 -35.21
C GLY A 261 8.70 -2.27 -34.41
N VAL A 262 8.76 -1.11 -35.05
CA VAL A 262 8.93 0.18 -34.37
C VAL A 262 7.66 0.52 -33.60
N ALA A 263 7.80 0.79 -32.30
CA ALA A 263 6.69 1.21 -31.46
C ALA A 263 6.72 2.73 -31.25
N LEU A 264 5.56 3.38 -31.41
CA LEU A 264 5.40 4.82 -31.29
C LEU A 264 4.40 5.14 -30.18
N SER A 265 4.69 6.18 -29.41
CA SER A 265 3.76 6.77 -28.43
C SER A 265 4.08 8.25 -28.24
N ALA A 266 3.23 8.98 -27.52
CA ALA A 266 3.50 10.34 -27.14
C ALA A 266 2.97 10.63 -25.73
N GLN A 267 3.65 11.52 -25.03
CA GLN A 267 3.26 12.03 -23.73
C GLN A 267 3.11 13.55 -23.80
N ALA A 268 2.08 14.11 -23.19
CA ALA A 268 1.94 15.55 -23.01
C ALA A 268 1.38 15.85 -21.62
N GLY A 269 1.90 16.87 -20.93
CA GLY A 269 1.50 17.09 -19.55
C GLY A 269 1.95 18.41 -18.96
N LEU A 270 1.48 18.62 -17.72
CA LEU A 270 1.85 19.72 -16.85
C LEU A 270 2.74 19.17 -15.74
N ARG A 271 3.90 19.76 -15.56
CA ARG A 271 4.89 19.38 -14.55
C ARG A 271 5.22 20.59 -13.69
N HIS A 272 5.07 20.43 -12.39
CA HIS A 272 5.61 21.37 -11.40
C HIS A 272 6.95 20.82 -10.90
N GLU A 273 7.91 21.70 -10.66
CA GLU A 273 9.19 21.35 -10.02
C GLU A 273 9.51 22.42 -8.98
N SER A 274 9.69 22.01 -7.73
CA SER A 274 10.11 22.89 -6.63
C SER A 274 11.04 22.18 -5.67
N ASN A 275 11.75 22.94 -4.83
CA ASN A 275 12.64 22.37 -3.82
C ASN A 275 12.08 22.37 -2.38
N GLY A 276 10.85 22.86 -2.20
CA GLY A 276 10.17 22.93 -0.90
C GLY A 276 10.85 23.84 0.13
N ARG A 277 11.77 24.72 -0.29
CA ARG A 277 12.41 25.71 0.57
C ARG A 277 11.64 27.04 0.56
N ASP A 278 11.95 27.91 1.51
CA ASP A 278 11.41 29.26 1.60
C ASP A 278 12.50 30.33 1.35
N GLY A 279 12.06 31.58 1.24
CA GLY A 279 12.94 32.74 1.15
C GLY A 279 13.92 32.68 -0.03
N PRO A 280 15.17 33.16 0.14
CA PRO A 280 16.16 33.24 -0.93
C PRO A 280 16.58 31.90 -1.54
N ASP A 281 16.33 30.78 -0.85
CA ASP A 281 16.63 29.44 -1.32
C ASP A 281 15.42 28.76 -1.99
N SER A 282 14.23 29.38 -1.95
CA SER A 282 13.05 28.91 -2.66
C SER A 282 13.35 28.83 -4.14
N ARG A 283 13.05 27.69 -4.75
CA ARG A 283 13.10 27.54 -6.20
C ARG A 283 11.87 26.79 -6.66
N SER A 284 11.27 27.28 -7.73
CA SER A 284 10.09 26.68 -8.33
C SER A 284 9.88 27.11 -9.77
N PHE A 285 9.29 26.23 -10.59
CA PHE A 285 8.75 26.58 -11.90
C PHE A 285 7.72 25.54 -12.34
N ASN A 286 6.92 25.91 -13.33
CA ASN A 286 5.98 24.99 -13.97
C ASN A 286 6.28 24.89 -15.46
N THR A 287 6.04 23.73 -16.04
CA THR A 287 6.15 23.50 -17.48
C THR A 287 4.93 22.78 -18.02
N PHE A 288 4.48 23.21 -19.19
CA PHE A 288 3.75 22.35 -20.10
C PHE A 288 4.76 21.68 -21.04
N TYR A 289 4.57 20.42 -21.39
CA TYR A 289 5.47 19.74 -22.33
C TYR A 289 4.74 18.78 -23.27
N ILE A 290 5.41 18.48 -24.37
CA ILE A 290 5.10 17.40 -25.29
C ILE A 290 6.35 16.55 -25.52
N ALA A 291 6.18 15.24 -25.61
CA ALA A 291 7.26 14.28 -25.76
C ALA A 291 6.80 13.10 -26.63
N PRO A 292 6.95 13.16 -27.97
CA PRO A 292 6.82 11.98 -28.81
C PRO A 292 7.95 11.00 -28.49
N MET A 293 7.67 9.71 -28.63
CA MET A 293 8.57 8.62 -28.26
C MET A 293 8.54 7.55 -29.34
N ALA A 294 9.71 7.01 -29.66
CA ALA A 294 9.87 5.89 -30.58
C ALA A 294 10.81 4.86 -29.99
N ALA A 295 10.45 3.58 -30.13
CA ALA A 295 11.26 2.44 -29.75
C ALA A 295 11.58 1.60 -30.99
N PHE A 296 12.86 1.44 -31.29
CA PHE A 296 13.40 0.73 -32.44
C PHE A 296 13.99 -0.61 -32.00
N PRO A 297 13.59 -1.75 -32.58
CA PRO A 297 14.28 -3.01 -32.38
C PRO A 297 15.64 -2.97 -33.11
N LEU A 298 16.73 -3.37 -32.43
CA LEU A 298 18.07 -3.40 -33.02
C LEU A 298 18.58 -4.83 -33.34
N GLY A 299 17.74 -5.84 -33.11
CA GLY A 299 18.11 -7.26 -33.21
C GLY A 299 18.40 -7.88 -31.85
N GLY A 300 18.13 -9.19 -31.74
CA GLY A 300 18.09 -9.86 -30.45
C GLY A 300 17.06 -9.21 -29.51
N ASN A 301 17.44 -9.04 -28.24
CA ASN A 301 16.60 -8.37 -27.24
C ASN A 301 16.87 -6.86 -27.11
N TYR A 302 17.78 -6.31 -27.91
CA TYR A 302 18.16 -4.90 -27.79
C TYR A 302 17.14 -3.97 -28.43
N ARG A 303 16.86 -2.89 -27.73
CA ARG A 303 15.97 -1.81 -28.17
C ARG A 303 16.66 -0.46 -27.97
N LEU A 304 16.45 0.43 -28.94
CA LEU A 304 16.77 1.86 -28.84
C LEU A 304 15.48 2.64 -28.66
N THR A 305 15.33 3.35 -27.55
CA THR A 305 14.23 4.29 -27.32
C THR A 305 14.75 5.71 -27.50
N VAL A 306 14.01 6.55 -28.22
CA VAL A 306 14.30 7.97 -28.41
C VAL A 306 13.05 8.76 -28.07
N ALA A 307 13.18 9.74 -27.19
CA ALA A 307 12.08 10.59 -26.74
C ALA A 307 12.56 12.06 -26.61
N PRO A 308 12.47 12.85 -27.69
CA PRO A 308 12.63 14.30 -27.57
C PRO A 308 11.47 14.87 -26.75
N ARG A 309 11.74 15.87 -25.92
CA ARG A 309 10.77 16.62 -25.14
C ARG A 309 10.92 18.10 -25.42
N LEU A 310 9.80 18.76 -25.72
CA LEU A 310 9.71 20.21 -25.81
C LEU A 310 8.88 20.73 -24.63
N SER A 311 9.36 21.78 -23.97
CA SER A 311 8.78 22.33 -22.76
C SER A 311 8.60 23.84 -22.86
N LEU A 312 7.45 24.32 -22.39
CA LEU A 312 7.11 25.72 -22.25
C LEU A 312 6.98 26.03 -20.76
N PHE A 313 7.73 27.04 -20.28
CA PHE A 313 7.58 27.54 -18.92
C PHE A 313 6.26 28.29 -18.80
N ILE A 314 5.48 27.98 -17.77
CA ILE A 314 4.15 28.56 -17.53
C ILE A 314 4.06 29.04 -16.08
N GLY A 315 3.17 30.01 -15.83
CA GLY A 315 2.94 30.53 -14.48
C GLY A 315 4.13 31.28 -13.90
N ASP A 316 4.19 31.35 -12.57
CA ASP A 316 5.24 32.06 -11.84
C ASP A 316 6.58 31.30 -11.87
N LYS A 317 7.65 32.09 -11.92
CA LYS A 317 9.05 31.68 -11.85
C LYS A 317 9.91 32.73 -11.13
N SER A 318 9.29 33.59 -10.33
CA SER A 318 9.93 34.73 -9.65
C SER A 318 11.13 34.33 -8.79
N ASP A 319 11.08 33.15 -8.18
CA ASP A 319 12.17 32.51 -7.43
C ASP A 319 13.46 32.26 -8.25
N ASN A 320 13.32 32.14 -9.56
CA ASN A 320 14.41 31.82 -10.49
C ASN A 320 14.07 32.30 -11.91
N PRO A 321 14.06 33.63 -12.16
CA PRO A 321 13.52 34.19 -13.40
C PRO A 321 14.27 33.77 -14.67
N ASP A 322 15.57 33.48 -14.54
CA ASP A 322 16.47 33.10 -15.62
C ASP A 322 16.66 31.57 -15.74
N ILE A 323 15.85 30.75 -15.06
CA ILE A 323 15.96 29.28 -15.11
C ILE A 323 15.94 28.69 -16.52
N ALA A 324 15.18 29.31 -17.44
CA ALA A 324 15.11 28.91 -18.84
C ALA A 324 16.46 29.00 -19.56
N ARG A 325 17.33 29.92 -19.14
CA ARG A 325 18.71 30.05 -19.64
C ARG A 325 19.50 28.77 -19.39
N TYR A 326 19.27 28.09 -18.28
CA TYR A 326 20.02 26.90 -17.89
C TYR A 326 19.33 25.62 -18.31
N ARG A 327 18.01 25.52 -18.08
CA ARG A 327 17.20 24.32 -18.37
C ARG A 327 16.92 24.15 -19.86
N GLY A 328 16.79 25.25 -20.61
CA GLY A 328 16.35 25.22 -22.00
C GLY A 328 14.89 24.78 -22.14
N ASN A 329 14.41 24.80 -23.38
CA ASN A 329 13.05 24.39 -23.74
C ASN A 329 13.01 23.01 -24.42
N GLY A 330 14.16 22.38 -24.64
CA GLY A 330 14.29 21.10 -25.31
C GLY A 330 15.17 20.14 -24.51
N ALA A 331 14.73 18.89 -24.45
CA ALA A 331 15.52 17.78 -23.96
C ALA A 331 15.43 16.59 -24.92
N LEU A 332 16.42 15.71 -24.88
CA LEU A 332 16.45 14.47 -25.65
C LEU A 332 16.81 13.33 -24.71
N PHE A 333 15.86 12.42 -24.52
CA PHE A 333 16.11 11.15 -23.86
C PHE A 333 16.42 10.08 -24.91
N VAL A 334 17.46 9.30 -24.66
CA VAL A 334 17.85 8.13 -25.45
C VAL A 334 18.13 6.98 -24.50
N GLU A 335 17.63 5.80 -24.80
CA GLU A 335 17.91 4.58 -24.04
C GLU A 335 18.26 3.43 -24.99
N LEU A 336 19.33 2.71 -24.68
CA LEU A 336 19.75 1.50 -25.36
C LEU A 336 19.86 0.38 -24.33
N GLY A 337 19.14 -0.72 -24.51
CA GLY A 337 19.29 -1.84 -23.59
C GLY A 337 18.61 -3.13 -23.97
N ASP A 338 19.06 -4.20 -23.31
CA ASP A 338 18.39 -5.49 -23.22
C ASP A 338 17.53 -5.51 -21.94
N PRO A 339 16.21 -5.79 -22.02
CA PRO A 339 15.33 -5.91 -20.86
C PRO A 339 15.88 -6.81 -19.75
N ALA A 340 16.62 -7.87 -20.12
CA ALA A 340 17.21 -8.80 -19.16
C ALA A 340 18.70 -8.52 -18.87
N GLY A 341 19.33 -7.57 -19.58
CA GLY A 341 20.78 -7.39 -19.60
C GLY A 341 21.20 -5.95 -19.29
N LEU A 342 22.23 -5.47 -19.97
CA LEU A 342 22.74 -4.10 -19.83
C LEU A 342 21.74 -3.08 -20.35
N ARG A 343 21.57 -1.97 -19.64
CA ARG A 343 20.80 -0.81 -20.11
C ARG A 343 21.58 0.48 -19.86
N LEU A 344 21.70 1.30 -20.91
CA LEU A 344 22.29 2.63 -20.90
C LEU A 344 21.21 3.64 -21.27
N SER A 345 21.03 4.68 -20.49
CA SER A 345 20.18 5.82 -20.84
C SER A 345 20.97 7.12 -20.75
N ALA A 346 20.54 8.11 -21.53
CA ALA A 346 21.09 9.45 -21.51
C ALA A 346 19.96 10.47 -21.71
N ASN A 347 20.00 11.55 -20.93
CA ASN A 347 19.10 12.69 -21.08
C ASN A 347 19.93 13.97 -21.24
N GLY A 348 19.85 14.57 -22.43
CA GLY A 348 20.55 15.80 -22.77
C GLY A 348 19.59 16.98 -22.87
N ARG A 349 20.01 18.15 -22.42
CA ARG A 349 19.30 19.43 -22.61
C ARG A 349 20.27 20.53 -23.00
N LEU A 350 19.82 21.42 -23.88
CA LEU A 350 20.61 22.54 -24.37
C LEU A 350 19.68 23.74 -24.61
N ASN A 351 20.07 24.89 -24.09
CA ASN A 351 19.52 26.19 -24.47
C ASN A 351 20.43 26.77 -25.56
N LEU A 352 19.93 26.87 -26.79
CA LEU A 352 20.71 27.32 -27.95
C LEU A 352 21.16 28.79 -27.82
N ASP A 353 20.31 29.65 -27.25
CA ASP A 353 20.59 31.09 -27.14
C ASP A 353 21.75 31.39 -26.17
N SER A 354 21.82 30.64 -25.07
CA SER A 354 22.83 30.85 -24.03
C SER A 354 24.01 29.87 -24.09
N GLY A 355 23.91 28.81 -24.89
CA GLY A 355 24.87 27.71 -24.96
C GLY A 355 24.95 26.86 -23.68
N LYS A 356 24.07 27.07 -22.69
CA LYS A 356 24.06 26.31 -21.44
C LYS A 356 23.22 25.05 -21.59
N GLY A 357 23.66 23.98 -20.94
CA GLY A 357 22.99 22.69 -21.02
C GLY A 357 23.52 21.70 -19.99
N ALA A 358 23.00 20.49 -20.05
CA ALA A 358 23.46 19.38 -19.26
C ALA A 358 23.22 18.04 -19.96
N VAL A 359 24.04 17.06 -19.61
CA VAL A 359 23.84 15.66 -19.97
C VAL A 359 23.88 14.85 -18.69
N ALA A 360 22.86 14.01 -18.49
CA ALA A 360 22.87 12.93 -17.52
C ALA A 360 22.93 11.61 -18.27
N ALA A 361 23.67 10.62 -17.77
CA ALA A 361 23.66 9.28 -18.31
C ALA A 361 23.72 8.25 -17.19
N ASP A 362 22.89 7.22 -17.31
CA ASP A 362 22.75 6.15 -16.34
C ASP A 362 23.03 4.80 -17.01
N LEU A 363 23.76 3.92 -16.30
CA LEU A 363 24.09 2.58 -16.74
C LEU A 363 23.61 1.60 -15.68
N SER A 364 22.93 0.52 -16.08
CA SER A 364 22.44 -0.49 -15.15
C SER A 364 22.61 -1.93 -15.64
N TYR A 365 22.79 -2.85 -14.70
CA TYR A 365 22.88 -4.28 -14.96
C TYR A 365 22.30 -5.10 -13.80
N PRO A 366 21.53 -6.18 -14.05
CA PRO A 366 20.92 -6.97 -12.97
C PRO A 366 21.98 -7.67 -12.11
N LEU A 367 21.99 -7.40 -10.80
CA LEU A 367 22.90 -8.08 -9.87
C LEU A 367 22.75 -9.60 -9.87
N PRO A 368 21.53 -10.19 -9.98
CA PRO A 368 21.37 -11.64 -10.03
C PRO A 368 22.20 -12.32 -11.12
N ARG A 369 22.41 -11.64 -12.25
CA ARG A 369 23.22 -12.16 -13.36
C ARG A 369 24.72 -12.02 -13.14
N LEU A 370 25.17 -11.02 -12.39
CA LEU A 370 26.59 -10.84 -12.06
C LEU A 370 27.04 -11.78 -10.95
N LEU A 371 26.16 -12.01 -9.98
CA LEU A 371 26.49 -12.74 -8.75
C LEU A 371 26.06 -14.21 -8.79
N GLY A 372 25.35 -14.66 -9.84
CA GLY A 372 24.81 -16.02 -9.93
C GLY A 372 23.62 -16.28 -9.00
N GLY A 373 22.85 -15.23 -8.69
CA GLY A 373 21.79 -15.19 -7.68
C GLY A 373 21.87 -13.91 -6.84
N GLY A 374 21.25 -13.87 -5.66
CA GLY A 374 21.32 -12.69 -4.79
C GLY A 374 20.40 -11.55 -5.22
N PRO A 375 20.40 -10.43 -4.48
CA PRO A 375 19.20 -9.61 -4.34
C PRO A 375 18.72 -9.02 -5.67
N ASP A 376 17.39 -8.90 -5.80
CA ASP A 376 16.69 -8.40 -6.98
C ASP A 376 16.84 -6.87 -7.14
N PHE A 377 18.09 -6.45 -7.30
CA PHE A 377 18.49 -5.08 -7.59
C PHE A 377 19.31 -5.03 -8.88
N TYR A 378 19.44 -3.83 -9.41
CA TYR A 378 20.36 -3.53 -10.49
C TYR A 378 21.58 -2.79 -9.92
N LEU A 379 22.79 -3.20 -10.32
CA LEU A 379 23.96 -2.33 -10.23
C LEU A 379 23.67 -1.10 -11.05
N PHE A 380 23.91 0.09 -10.51
CA PHE A 380 23.54 1.35 -11.14
C PHE A 380 24.69 2.34 -11.06
N ALA A 381 25.10 2.90 -12.20
CA ALA A 381 26.09 3.96 -12.29
C ALA A 381 25.45 5.18 -12.95
N GLN A 382 25.68 6.35 -12.39
CA GLN A 382 25.15 7.62 -12.85
C GLN A 382 26.28 8.59 -13.13
N SER A 383 26.15 9.35 -14.20
CA SER A 383 27.00 10.50 -14.51
C SER A 383 26.15 11.72 -14.83
N PHE A 384 26.62 12.89 -14.42
CA PHE A 384 26.02 14.17 -14.74
C PHE A 384 27.10 15.18 -15.10
N ALA A 385 26.88 15.97 -16.15
CA ALA A 385 27.74 17.08 -16.51
C ALA A 385 26.92 18.24 -17.06
N GLY A 386 27.04 19.42 -16.45
CA GLY A 386 26.38 20.64 -16.91
C GLY A 386 25.75 21.45 -15.79
N TYR A 387 24.73 22.22 -16.13
CA TYR A 387 23.99 23.09 -15.18
C TYR A 387 22.78 22.38 -14.60
N GLY A 388 22.33 22.73 -13.39
CA GLY A 388 21.04 22.34 -12.82
C GLY A 388 20.74 20.84 -12.73
N GLU A 389 21.66 20.11 -12.08
CA GLU A 389 21.37 18.76 -11.60
C GLU A 389 20.22 18.77 -10.57
N ASN A 390 20.24 19.77 -9.70
CA ASN A 390 19.23 20.05 -8.68
C ASN A 390 18.71 21.49 -8.86
N LEU A 391 17.59 21.81 -8.21
CA LEU A 391 16.95 23.11 -8.40
C LEU A 391 17.62 24.25 -7.63
N LEU A 392 18.16 23.99 -6.43
CA LEU A 392 18.87 24.99 -5.63
C LEU A 392 20.08 25.59 -6.37
N ASP A 393 20.85 24.72 -7.03
CA ASP A 393 22.06 25.01 -7.78
C ASP A 393 21.81 25.01 -9.31
N TYR A 394 20.62 25.44 -9.76
CA TYR A 394 20.23 25.36 -11.19
C TYR A 394 21.20 26.09 -12.12
N ASP A 395 21.87 27.11 -11.61
CA ASP A 395 22.77 28.02 -12.31
C ASP A 395 24.27 27.64 -12.17
N ARG A 396 24.59 26.62 -11.37
CA ARG A 396 25.98 26.14 -11.19
C ARG A 396 26.31 25.00 -12.14
N LYS A 397 27.48 25.08 -12.77
CA LYS A 397 28.03 24.00 -13.61
C LYS A 397 28.75 22.98 -12.73
N VAL A 398 28.39 21.72 -12.85
CA VAL A 398 28.91 20.62 -12.03
C VAL A 398 29.18 19.39 -12.90
N ARG A 399 30.05 18.51 -12.39
CA ARG A 399 30.31 17.17 -12.95
C ARG A 399 30.31 16.18 -11.81
N ARG A 400 29.52 15.13 -11.92
CA ARG A 400 29.37 14.13 -10.86
C ARG A 400 29.30 12.73 -11.46
N VAL A 401 29.92 11.77 -10.79
CA VAL A 401 29.84 10.35 -11.10
C VAL A 401 29.50 9.65 -9.80
N ARG A 402 28.50 8.77 -9.83
CA ARG A 402 28.00 8.05 -8.67
C ARG A 402 27.74 6.60 -9.04
N VAL A 403 27.87 5.69 -8.06
CA VAL A 403 27.56 4.27 -8.20
C VAL A 403 26.70 3.83 -7.04
N GLY A 404 25.81 2.87 -7.26
CA GLY A 404 24.96 2.30 -6.24
C GLY A 404 24.01 1.26 -6.81
N VAL A 405 22.78 1.26 -6.32
CA VAL A 405 21.77 0.25 -6.66
C VAL A 405 20.47 0.89 -7.09
N ALA A 406 19.75 0.19 -7.97
CA ALA A 406 18.40 0.55 -8.38
C ALA A 406 17.42 -0.60 -8.15
N LEU A 407 16.19 -0.24 -7.77
CA LEU A 407 15.04 -1.14 -7.68
C LEU A 407 14.30 -1.17 -9.02
N VAL A 408 14.22 0.01 -9.65
CA VAL A 408 13.65 0.21 -10.98
C VAL A 408 14.69 0.96 -11.80
N ARG A 409 14.93 0.49 -13.01
CA ARG A 409 15.88 1.05 -13.97
C ARG A 409 15.19 1.49 -15.25
#